data_AF-A0A8H7UZA2-F1
#
_entry.id   AF-A0A8H7UZA2-F1
#
_cell.length_a   1.000
_cell.length_b   1.000
_cell.length_c   1.000
_cell.angle_alpha   90.00
_cell.angle_beta   90.00
_cell.angle_gamma   90.00
#
_symmetry.space_group_name_H-M   'P 1'
#
loop_
_entity.id
_entity.type
_entity.pdbx_description
1 polymer ?
#
loop_
_entity_poly.entity_id
_entity_poly.type
_entity_poly.pdbx_seq_one_letter_code
_entity_poly.pdbx_strand_id
1 'polypeptide(L)'
;DSLSNEQEVLNCFQCFLKDYPEWDRHVLLGFLSNHSKQGRNVYYFEKKSFDALVPIAAVQIIKSNQYLELIDGNHNKIKLENITNYHDNAILLNSALFTQPLNTSVLLNAYKSTQKRLFLFDYDGTLTPIVSNPADAQPTVNLLRSLDALCKDPCNTVWIISGRDQMFLDTHLGKIPRLGLSAEHGSFMKKAGYNDWIDMLADADMSWKEVALNIFEKYTRLNPGTVIEQKKSSITWHYRNAVNTDEAEKQSELCHAELIQIPGVDILVGKMNLEVRSLLVNKGEVVKRIKQKQASDFIMCAGDDQTDEDMFRVLTDDKNAFCVSVGPLSKKTLAKYCVEHSEDVVHIIGQLVNNSTL
;
A
#
# COMPACT_ATOMS: atom_id res chain seq x y z
N ASP A 1 12.75 -13.65 -29.09
CA ASP A 1 12.80 -15.11 -28.79
C ASP A 1 14.18 -15.73 -28.61
N SER A 2 15.29 -14.98 -28.65
CA SER A 2 16.64 -15.55 -28.42
C SER A 2 17.62 -14.63 -27.67
N LEU A 3 17.12 -13.57 -27.03
CA LEU A 3 17.98 -12.56 -26.38
C LEU A 3 18.35 -13.02 -24.97
N SER A 4 19.64 -13.09 -24.68
CA SER A 4 20.17 -13.52 -23.38
C SER A 4 20.77 -12.38 -22.57
N ASN A 5 21.02 -11.23 -23.21
CA ASN A 5 21.65 -10.06 -22.61
C ASN A 5 20.67 -8.87 -22.57
N GLU A 6 20.63 -8.17 -21.45
CA GLU A 6 19.85 -6.97 -21.18
C GLU A 6 20.06 -5.87 -22.23
N GLN A 7 21.31 -5.68 -22.68
CA GLN A 7 21.63 -4.68 -23.70
C GLN A 7 21.04 -5.03 -25.08
N GLU A 8 20.94 -6.32 -25.41
CA GLU A 8 20.33 -6.76 -26.68
C GLU A 8 18.81 -6.56 -26.65
N VAL A 9 18.17 -6.83 -25.50
CA VAL A 9 16.75 -6.56 -25.26
C VAL A 9 16.46 -5.07 -25.41
N LEU A 10 17.29 -4.22 -24.81
CA LEU A 10 17.17 -2.76 -24.91
C LEU A 10 17.28 -2.27 -26.36
N ASN A 11 18.27 -2.78 -27.11
CA ASN A 11 18.46 -2.42 -28.51
C ASN A 11 17.27 -2.84 -29.38
N CYS A 12 16.73 -4.05 -29.19
CA CYS A 12 15.54 -4.50 -29.89
C CYS A 12 14.31 -3.63 -29.56
N PHE A 13 14.17 -3.20 -28.31
CA PHE A 13 13.07 -2.34 -27.89
C PHE A 13 13.15 -0.94 -28.50
N GLN A 14 14.34 -0.34 -28.55
CA GLN A 14 14.54 0.93 -29.24
C GLN A 14 14.17 0.85 -30.73
N CYS A 15 14.48 -0.27 -31.39
CA CYS A 15 14.02 -0.52 -32.77
C CYS A 15 12.49 -0.62 -32.85
N PHE A 16 11.84 -1.34 -31.92
CA PHE A 16 10.38 -1.46 -31.89
C PHE A 16 9.69 -0.10 -31.70
N LEU A 17 10.14 0.74 -30.76
CA LEU A 17 9.55 2.07 -30.54
C LEU A 17 9.77 3.01 -31.73
N LYS A 18 10.85 2.83 -32.48
CA LYS A 18 11.08 3.58 -33.73
C LYS A 18 10.05 3.24 -34.79
N ASP A 19 9.63 1.98 -34.87
CA ASP A 19 8.64 1.50 -35.84
C ASP A 19 7.19 1.76 -35.35
N TYR A 20 6.97 1.89 -34.03
CA TYR A 20 5.66 2.08 -33.40
C TYR A 20 5.68 3.22 -32.35
N PRO A 21 5.90 4.49 -32.78
CA PRO A 21 6.11 5.62 -31.89
C PRO A 21 4.88 6.01 -31.05
N GLU A 22 3.68 5.54 -31.38
CA GLU A 22 2.47 5.75 -30.59
C GLU A 22 2.47 4.98 -29.26
N TRP A 23 3.25 3.90 -29.17
CA TRP A 23 3.43 3.11 -27.94
C TRP A 23 4.38 3.78 -26.94
N ASP A 24 5.05 4.86 -27.34
CA ASP A 24 6.11 5.55 -26.62
C ASP A 24 5.62 6.47 -25.48
N ARG A 25 4.30 6.67 -25.34
CA ARG A 25 3.75 7.68 -24.43
C ARG A 25 3.51 7.22 -23.00
N HIS A 26 3.41 5.90 -22.72
CA HIS A 26 2.88 5.43 -21.43
C HIS A 26 3.38 4.08 -20.90
N VAL A 27 4.42 3.45 -21.47
CA VAL A 27 4.60 1.99 -21.24
C VAL A 27 5.88 1.61 -20.48
N LEU A 28 5.69 0.99 -19.31
CA LEU A 28 6.59 -0.02 -18.74
C LEU A 28 6.33 -1.34 -19.49
N LEU A 29 7.29 -1.82 -20.28
CA LEU A 29 7.13 -3.06 -21.05
C LEU A 29 8.03 -4.17 -20.49
N GLY A 30 7.40 -5.29 -20.12
CA GLY A 30 8.06 -6.51 -19.67
C GLY A 30 8.49 -7.38 -20.86
N PHE A 31 9.80 -7.63 -21.03
CA PHE A 31 10.29 -8.54 -22.07
C PHE A 31 10.53 -9.95 -21.52
N LEU A 32 9.74 -10.93 -21.98
CA LEU A 32 9.94 -12.36 -21.69
C LEU A 32 11.05 -12.94 -22.56
N SER A 33 12.23 -13.16 -21.98
CA SER A 33 13.28 -13.98 -22.59
C SER A 33 13.09 -15.44 -22.17
N ASN A 34 12.77 -16.30 -23.14
CA ASN A 34 12.88 -17.75 -23.00
C ASN A 34 14.33 -18.12 -23.31
N HIS A 35 15.16 -18.38 -22.30
CA HIS A 35 16.19 -19.43 -22.30
C HIS A 35 17.17 -19.26 -21.14
N SER A 36 16.77 -19.73 -19.97
CA SER A 36 17.73 -20.44 -19.11
C SER A 36 17.14 -21.81 -18.81
N LYS A 37 17.98 -22.85 -18.68
CA LYS A 37 17.54 -24.21 -18.29
C LYS A 37 16.81 -24.26 -16.94
N GLN A 38 16.67 -23.11 -16.25
CA GLN A 38 16.06 -22.93 -14.94
C GLN A 38 14.97 -21.84 -14.89
N GLY A 39 14.66 -21.09 -15.96
CA GLY A 39 13.66 -20.01 -15.89
C GLY A 39 13.52 -19.07 -17.10
N ARG A 40 12.50 -18.21 -17.07
CA ARG A 40 12.24 -17.11 -18.05
C ARG A 40 12.68 -15.77 -17.45
N ASN A 41 13.32 -14.88 -18.20
CA ASN A 41 13.64 -13.54 -17.67
C ASN A 41 12.58 -12.51 -18.10
N VAL A 42 12.15 -11.61 -17.22
CA VAL A 42 11.30 -10.44 -17.51
C VAL A 42 12.06 -9.17 -17.18
N TYR A 43 12.34 -8.35 -18.20
CA TYR A 43 13.02 -7.06 -18.02
C TYR A 43 12.00 -5.92 -18.02
N TYR A 44 12.07 -5.04 -17.03
CA TYR A 44 11.25 -3.84 -16.93
C TYR A 44 12.10 -2.59 -17.23
N PHE A 45 11.56 -1.64 -17.98
CA PHE A 45 12.27 -0.42 -18.38
C PHE A 45 11.47 0.83 -18.00
N GLU A 46 12.15 1.84 -17.42
CA GLU A 46 11.56 3.14 -17.03
C GLU A 46 12.02 4.15 -18.07
N LYS A 47 11.07 4.93 -18.56
CA LYS A 47 11.36 6.05 -19.43
C LYS A 47 11.66 7.29 -18.59
N LYS A 48 12.94 7.57 -18.34
CA LYS A 48 13.37 8.73 -17.52
C LYS A 48 13.39 10.04 -18.30
N SER A 49 13.42 9.98 -19.64
CA SER A 49 13.30 11.12 -20.56
C SER A 49 12.72 10.66 -21.91
N PHE A 50 12.31 11.57 -22.79
CA PHE A 50 11.75 11.24 -24.11
C PHE A 50 12.65 10.31 -24.96
N ASP A 51 13.95 10.25 -24.67
CA ASP A 51 14.94 9.55 -25.49
C ASP A 51 15.71 8.42 -24.77
N ALA A 52 15.49 8.20 -23.46
CA ALA A 52 16.28 7.23 -22.69
C ALA A 52 15.43 6.25 -21.89
N LEU A 53 15.69 4.96 -22.14
CA LEU A 53 15.17 3.83 -21.41
C LEU A 53 16.24 3.33 -20.44
N VAL A 54 15.91 3.26 -19.16
CA VAL A 54 16.79 2.72 -18.14
C VAL A 54 16.18 1.41 -17.64
N PRO A 55 16.94 0.30 -17.64
CA PRO A 55 16.47 -0.93 -17.04
C PRO A 55 16.23 -0.72 -15.54
N ILE A 56 15.06 -1.15 -15.12
CA ILE A 56 14.57 -0.98 -13.75
C ILE A 56 14.88 -2.23 -12.93
N ALA A 57 14.65 -3.40 -13.51
CA ALA A 57 14.82 -4.69 -12.85
C ALA A 57 14.91 -5.82 -13.89
N ALA A 58 15.70 -6.85 -13.57
CA ALA A 58 15.71 -8.13 -14.26
C ALA A 58 15.05 -9.19 -13.38
N VAL A 59 13.91 -9.71 -13.79
CA VAL A 59 13.17 -10.73 -13.04
C VAL A 59 13.49 -12.10 -13.62
N GLN A 60 14.03 -13.03 -12.84
CA GLN A 60 14.20 -14.42 -13.28
C GLN A 60 13.03 -15.27 -12.78
N ILE A 61 12.06 -15.54 -13.65
CA ILE A 61 10.97 -16.49 -13.41
C ILE A 61 11.55 -17.91 -13.36
N ILE A 62 11.91 -18.39 -12.18
CA ILE A 62 12.26 -19.80 -11.96
C ILE A 62 10.95 -20.58 -11.89
N LYS A 63 10.72 -21.45 -12.88
CA LYS A 63 9.47 -22.20 -13.02
C LYS A 63 9.45 -23.36 -12.03
N SER A 64 9.19 -23.07 -10.76
CA SER A 64 8.58 -24.00 -9.80
C SER A 64 7.28 -23.35 -9.35
N ASN A 65 6.17 -24.09 -9.35
CA ASN A 65 4.79 -23.59 -9.28
C ASN A 65 4.39 -22.87 -7.96
N GLN A 66 5.31 -22.24 -7.23
CA GLN A 66 5.05 -21.65 -5.92
C GLN A 66 5.72 -20.30 -5.67
N TYR A 67 6.63 -19.83 -6.54
CA TYR A 67 7.25 -18.51 -6.35
C TYR A 67 7.97 -17.92 -7.58
N LEU A 68 8.15 -16.59 -7.62
CA LEU A 68 9.14 -15.90 -8.47
C LEU A 68 10.38 -15.53 -7.65
N GLU A 69 11.56 -15.54 -8.26
CA GLU A 69 12.80 -15.03 -7.66
C GLU A 69 13.29 -13.83 -8.48
N LEU A 70 13.28 -12.65 -7.86
CA LEU A 70 13.81 -11.43 -8.47
C LEU A 70 15.28 -11.31 -8.15
N ILE A 71 16.05 -10.79 -9.10
CA ILE A 71 17.46 -10.53 -8.92
C ILE A 71 17.71 -9.08 -9.33
N ASP A 72 18.06 -8.20 -8.39
CA ASP A 72 18.38 -6.81 -8.72
C ASP A 72 19.73 -6.69 -9.46
N GLY A 73 20.06 -5.47 -9.92
CA GLY A 73 21.35 -5.18 -10.55
C GLY A 73 22.58 -5.37 -9.64
N ASN A 74 22.38 -5.61 -8.35
CA ASN A 74 23.40 -5.92 -7.34
C ASN A 74 23.39 -7.41 -6.92
N HIS A 75 22.64 -8.27 -7.61
CA HIS A 75 22.45 -9.70 -7.32
C HIS A 75 21.69 -10.04 -6.02
N ASN A 76 20.96 -9.10 -5.43
CA ASN A 76 20.07 -9.41 -4.30
C ASN A 76 18.86 -10.22 -4.78
N LYS A 77 18.54 -11.28 -4.04
CA LYS A 77 17.46 -12.21 -4.37
C LYS A 77 16.20 -11.93 -3.53
N ILE A 78 15.07 -11.69 -4.18
CA ILE A 78 13.77 -11.53 -3.51
C ILE A 78 12.78 -12.56 -4.02
N LYS A 79 12.26 -13.38 -3.11
CA LYS A 79 11.24 -14.40 -3.41
C LYS A 79 9.83 -13.79 -3.35
N LEU A 80 9.01 -14.01 -4.36
CA LEU A 80 7.58 -13.67 -4.42
C LEU A 80 6.76 -14.96 -4.36
N GLU A 81 5.89 -15.10 -3.39
CA GLU A 81 4.93 -16.20 -3.30
C GLU A 81 3.53 -15.66 -3.68
N ASN A 82 2.65 -16.49 -4.24
CA ASN A 82 1.25 -16.18 -4.57
C ASN A 82 1.02 -15.02 -5.56
N ILE A 83 1.39 -15.19 -6.84
CA ILE A 83 1.38 -14.10 -7.83
C ILE A 83 0.19 -14.21 -8.78
N THR A 84 -0.79 -13.32 -8.63
CA THR A 84 -1.93 -13.18 -9.57
C THR A 84 -1.92 -11.87 -10.36
N ASN A 85 -1.16 -10.84 -9.95
CA ASN A 85 -1.03 -9.56 -10.67
C ASN A 85 0.46 -9.18 -10.87
N TYR A 86 1.00 -9.47 -12.05
CA TYR A 86 2.43 -9.27 -12.36
C TYR A 86 2.85 -7.80 -12.43
N HIS A 87 1.95 -6.89 -12.80
CA HIS A 87 2.26 -5.47 -12.98
C HIS A 87 2.46 -4.76 -11.64
N ASP A 88 1.48 -4.89 -10.74
CA ASP A 88 1.53 -4.20 -9.44
C ASP A 88 2.63 -4.78 -8.56
N ASN A 89 2.86 -6.09 -8.64
CA ASN A 89 4.00 -6.73 -8.00
C ASN A 89 5.32 -6.17 -8.53
N ALA A 90 5.49 -5.99 -9.84
CA ALA A 90 6.73 -5.45 -10.39
C ALA A 90 7.00 -3.99 -9.95
N ILE A 91 5.95 -3.15 -9.86
CA ILE A 91 6.09 -1.78 -9.35
C ILE A 91 6.47 -1.80 -7.87
N LEU A 92 5.74 -2.54 -7.03
CA LEU A 92 6.02 -2.71 -5.60
C LEU A 92 7.44 -3.20 -5.35
N LEU A 93 7.92 -4.10 -6.20
CA LEU A 93 9.26 -4.66 -6.10
C LEU A 93 10.34 -3.69 -6.52
N ASN A 94 10.11 -2.96 -7.60
CA ASN A 94 11.02 -1.91 -8.00
C ASN A 94 11.16 -0.84 -6.90
N SER A 95 10.04 -0.40 -6.34
CA SER A 95 10.04 0.54 -5.22
C SER A 95 10.74 -0.05 -3.99
N ALA A 96 10.56 -1.33 -3.71
CA ALA A 96 11.24 -2.04 -2.62
C ALA A 96 12.78 -2.05 -2.81
N LEU A 97 13.27 -2.18 -4.04
CA LEU A 97 14.72 -2.11 -4.33
C LEU A 97 15.33 -0.73 -4.05
N PHE A 98 14.51 0.33 -4.09
CA PHE A 98 14.94 1.69 -3.78
C PHE A 98 14.56 2.15 -2.37
N THR A 99 13.88 1.28 -1.61
CA THR A 99 13.56 1.56 -0.21
C THR A 99 14.85 1.61 0.59
N GLN A 100 15.00 2.65 1.41
CA GLN A 100 16.20 2.90 2.19
C GLN A 100 15.84 3.23 3.64
N PRO A 101 16.70 2.90 4.61
CA PRO A 101 16.46 3.29 6.00
C PRO A 101 16.25 4.81 6.10
N LEU A 102 15.25 5.24 6.86
CA LEU A 102 14.95 6.64 7.03
C LEU A 102 16.13 7.36 7.72
N ASN A 103 16.69 8.37 7.05
CA ASN A 103 17.64 9.27 7.68
C ASN A 103 16.87 10.35 8.47
N THR A 104 16.73 10.13 9.78
CA THR A 104 15.96 11.01 10.65
C THR A 104 16.48 12.44 10.67
N SER A 105 17.79 12.67 10.53
CA SER A 105 18.35 14.03 10.46
C SER A 105 17.87 14.81 9.25
N VAL A 106 17.75 14.15 8.09
CA VAL A 106 17.20 14.77 6.86
C VAL A 106 15.73 15.13 7.06
N LEU A 107 14.95 14.22 7.63
CA LEU A 107 13.53 14.45 7.93
C LEU A 107 13.35 15.60 8.93
N LEU A 108 14.13 15.63 10.02
CA LEU A 108 14.08 16.70 11.02
C LEU A 108 14.47 18.06 10.44
N ASN A 109 15.48 18.11 9.56
CA ASN A 109 15.87 19.35 8.88
C ASN A 109 14.77 19.85 7.94
N ALA A 110 14.16 18.95 7.15
CA ALA A 110 13.04 19.29 6.28
C ALA A 110 11.84 19.80 7.07
N TYR A 111 11.52 19.15 8.21
CA TYR A 111 10.48 19.61 9.13
C TYR A 111 10.75 21.04 9.62
N LYS A 112 11.97 21.33 10.09
CA LYS A 112 12.33 22.67 10.59
C LYS A 112 12.24 23.76 9.52
N SER A 113 12.54 23.42 8.26
CA SER A 113 12.53 24.38 7.15
C SER A 113 11.16 24.63 6.52
N THR A 114 10.11 23.94 6.97
CA THR A 114 8.77 23.95 6.35
C THR A 114 7.71 24.50 7.30
N GLN A 115 6.57 24.95 6.77
CA GLN A 115 5.53 25.66 7.54
C GLN A 115 4.12 25.09 7.34
N LYS A 116 3.90 24.19 6.38
CA LYS A 116 2.61 23.54 6.12
C LYS A 116 2.81 22.02 6.07
N ARG A 117 2.82 21.43 7.25
CA ARG A 117 3.27 20.05 7.46
C ARG A 117 2.06 19.14 7.61
N LEU A 118 2.03 18.06 6.85
CA LEU A 118 0.97 17.06 6.89
C LEU A 118 1.53 15.73 7.39
N PHE A 119 0.88 15.19 8.42
CA PHE A 119 1.21 13.90 9.01
C PHE A 119 0.06 12.93 8.79
N LEU A 120 0.36 11.77 8.21
CA LEU A 120 -0.58 10.73 7.83
C LEU A 120 -0.08 9.43 8.43
N PHE A 121 -0.65 9.00 9.55
CA PHE A 121 -0.17 7.82 10.24
C PHE A 121 -1.24 6.74 10.24
N ASP A 122 -0.85 5.53 9.85
CA ASP A 122 -1.57 4.35 10.30
C ASP A 122 -1.39 4.16 11.82
N TYR A 123 -2.18 3.26 12.41
CA TYR A 123 -2.20 3.01 13.85
C TYR A 123 -1.54 1.68 14.25
N ASP A 124 -2.15 0.54 13.90
CA ASP A 124 -1.70 -0.79 14.34
C ASP A 124 -0.45 -1.22 13.57
N GLY A 125 0.59 -1.71 14.24
CA GLY A 125 1.88 -1.99 13.60
C GLY A 125 2.71 -0.75 13.25
N THR A 126 2.11 0.43 13.23
CA THR A 126 2.78 1.71 12.91
C THR A 126 3.07 2.58 14.12
N LEU A 127 2.06 2.91 14.92
CA LEU A 127 2.19 3.72 16.14
C LEU A 127 2.10 2.88 17.42
N THR A 128 1.56 1.67 17.31
CA THR A 128 1.51 0.67 18.37
C THR A 128 1.94 -0.69 17.82
N PRO A 129 2.65 -1.54 18.57
CA PRO A 129 3.04 -2.86 18.08
C PRO A 129 1.84 -3.73 17.73
N ILE A 130 2.04 -4.68 16.81
CA ILE A 130 1.05 -5.73 16.55
C ILE A 130 0.96 -6.62 17.79
N VAL A 131 -0.25 -6.77 18.34
CA VAL A 131 -0.56 -7.61 19.49
C VAL A 131 -1.55 -8.71 19.10
N SER A 132 -1.55 -9.82 19.83
CA SER A 132 -2.41 -10.97 19.55
C SER A 132 -3.89 -10.68 19.75
N ASN A 133 -4.23 -9.90 20.77
CA ASN A 133 -5.59 -9.44 21.03
C ASN A 133 -5.73 -7.98 20.59
N PRO A 134 -6.55 -7.67 19.59
CA PRO A 134 -6.72 -6.31 19.08
C PRO A 134 -7.10 -5.27 20.14
N ALA A 135 -7.77 -5.65 21.23
CA ALA A 135 -8.13 -4.72 22.32
C ALA A 135 -6.92 -4.22 23.14
N ASP A 136 -5.79 -4.93 23.05
CA ASP A 136 -4.58 -4.63 23.82
C ASP A 136 -3.65 -3.64 23.10
N ALA A 137 -3.98 -3.26 21.85
CA ALA A 137 -3.23 -2.31 21.03
C ALA A 137 -3.46 -0.85 21.47
N GLN A 138 -3.37 -0.59 22.77
CA GLN A 138 -3.66 0.73 23.35
C GLN A 138 -2.48 1.69 23.17
N PRO A 139 -2.73 2.99 22.96
CA PRO A 139 -1.64 3.94 22.77
C PRO A 139 -0.92 4.16 24.10
N THR A 140 0.41 4.20 24.05
CA THR A 140 1.19 4.54 25.25
C THR A 140 0.96 6.00 25.65
N VAL A 141 1.17 6.32 26.93
CA VAL A 141 1.12 7.70 27.43
C VAL A 141 2.10 8.61 26.67
N ASN A 142 3.26 8.06 26.27
CA ASN A 142 4.25 8.79 25.49
C ASN A 142 3.73 9.13 24.09
N LEU A 143 3.11 8.16 23.39
CA LEU A 143 2.49 8.39 22.09
C LEU A 143 1.41 9.48 22.17
N LEU A 144 0.49 9.37 23.14
CA LEU A 144 -0.59 10.36 23.31
C LEU A 144 -0.03 11.77 23.55
N ARG A 145 0.99 11.90 24.40
CA ARG A 145 1.65 13.18 24.66
C ARG A 145 2.34 13.74 23.42
N SER A 146 3.04 12.89 22.67
CA SER A 146 3.74 13.29 21.45
C SER A 146 2.78 13.70 20.34
N LEU A 147 1.67 12.97 20.14
CA LEU A 147 0.63 13.35 19.19
C LEU A 147 -0.06 14.66 19.58
N ASP A 148 -0.39 14.85 20.86
CA ASP A 148 -0.97 16.11 21.35
C ASP A 148 -0.01 17.30 21.13
N ALA A 149 1.27 17.12 21.45
CA ALA A 149 2.31 18.13 21.20
C ALA A 149 2.49 18.42 19.70
N LEU A 150 2.51 17.39 18.85
CA LEU A 150 2.61 17.54 17.40
C LEU A 150 1.41 18.30 16.85
N CYS A 151 0.21 17.97 17.33
CA CYS A 151 -1.02 18.63 16.98
C CYS A 151 -1.10 20.07 17.49
N LYS A 152 -0.31 20.49 18.49
CA LYS A 152 -0.30 21.84 19.09
C LYS A 152 0.51 22.88 18.29
N ASP A 153 1.38 22.46 17.38
CA ASP A 153 1.95 23.36 16.38
C ASP A 153 0.89 23.69 15.30
N PRO A 154 0.52 24.97 15.09
CA PRO A 154 -0.46 25.34 14.06
C PRO A 154 0.03 25.10 12.62
N CYS A 155 1.32 24.89 12.41
CA CYS A 155 1.91 24.52 11.12
C CYS A 155 1.62 23.06 10.75
N ASN A 156 1.19 22.25 11.72
CA ASN A 156 0.99 20.82 11.58
C ASN A 156 -0.49 20.48 11.40
N THR A 157 -0.77 19.60 10.44
CA THR A 157 -2.05 18.91 10.28
C THR A 157 -1.78 17.42 10.43
N VAL A 158 -2.43 16.78 11.39
CA VAL A 158 -2.13 15.40 11.77
C VAL A 158 -3.38 14.55 11.63
N TRP A 159 -3.23 13.40 10.99
CA TRP A 159 -4.29 12.43 10.79
C TRP A 159 -3.84 11.03 11.20
N ILE A 160 -4.71 10.31 11.91
CA ILE A 160 -4.65 8.86 12.01
C ILE A 160 -5.60 8.26 10.99
N ILE A 161 -5.09 7.38 10.12
CA ILE A 161 -5.83 6.71 9.06
C ILE A 161 -5.73 5.20 9.30
N SER A 162 -6.75 4.62 9.91
CA SER A 162 -6.69 3.26 10.45
C SER A 162 -7.80 2.35 9.91
N GLY A 163 -7.57 1.05 9.99
CA GLY A 163 -8.61 0.02 9.83
C GLY A 163 -9.54 -0.11 11.05
N ARG A 164 -9.19 0.49 12.19
CA ARG A 164 -10.00 0.46 13.42
C ARG A 164 -11.34 1.14 13.24
N ASP A 165 -12.32 0.69 14.03
CA ASP A 165 -13.64 1.31 14.10
C ASP A 165 -13.62 2.69 14.79
N GLN A 166 -14.72 3.42 14.62
CA GLN A 166 -14.89 4.77 15.16
C GLN A 166 -14.83 4.80 16.69
N MET A 167 -15.40 3.80 17.37
CA MET A 167 -15.51 3.74 18.83
C MET A 167 -14.13 3.59 19.46
N PHE A 168 -13.28 2.73 18.90
CA PHE A 168 -11.91 2.53 19.32
C PHE A 168 -11.11 3.83 19.17
N LEU A 169 -11.16 4.46 18.00
CA LEU A 169 -10.41 5.69 17.72
C LEU A 169 -10.89 6.85 18.61
N ASP A 170 -12.20 7.00 18.84
CA ASP A 170 -12.73 8.02 19.74
C ASP A 170 -12.30 7.81 21.19
N THR A 171 -12.36 6.56 21.67
CA THR A 171 -12.03 6.22 23.05
C THR A 171 -10.56 6.54 23.36
N HIS A 172 -9.66 6.21 22.45
CA HIS A 172 -8.21 6.26 22.70
C HIS A 172 -7.57 7.56 22.21
N LEU A 173 -8.05 8.14 21.11
CA LEU A 173 -7.40 9.27 20.42
C LEU A 173 -8.31 10.50 20.29
N GLY A 174 -9.63 10.32 20.42
CA GLY A 174 -10.63 11.38 20.24
C GLY A 174 -10.54 12.55 21.21
N LYS A 175 -9.74 12.43 22.28
CA LYS A 175 -9.47 13.51 23.24
C LYS A 175 -8.43 14.52 22.74
N ILE A 176 -7.71 14.25 21.65
CA ILE A 176 -6.71 15.16 21.07
C ILE A 176 -7.44 16.12 20.11
N PRO A 177 -7.63 17.42 20.45
CA PRO A 177 -8.61 18.27 19.77
C PRO A 177 -8.33 18.52 18.29
N ARG A 178 -7.05 18.58 17.89
CA ARG A 178 -6.63 18.89 16.51
C ARG A 178 -6.17 17.67 15.71
N LEU A 179 -6.47 16.47 16.21
CA LEU A 179 -6.18 15.23 15.49
C LEU A 179 -7.35 14.87 14.57
N GLY A 180 -7.08 14.73 13.27
CA GLY A 180 -8.02 14.13 12.34
C GLY A 180 -8.01 12.61 12.47
N LEU A 181 -9.16 11.97 12.32
CA LEU A 181 -9.30 10.52 12.42
C LEU A 181 -10.02 9.98 11.18
N SER A 182 -9.56 8.85 10.69
CA SER A 182 -10.21 8.08 9.63
C SER A 182 -10.30 6.62 10.08
N ALA A 183 -11.52 6.10 10.08
CA ALA A 183 -11.84 4.75 10.56
C ALA A 183 -12.18 3.81 9.40
N GLU A 184 -12.09 2.51 9.65
CA GLU A 184 -12.46 1.43 8.71
C GLU A 184 -11.88 1.66 7.31
N HIS A 185 -10.57 1.89 7.25
CA HIS A 185 -9.78 2.11 6.03
C HIS A 185 -10.30 3.27 5.16
N GLY A 186 -10.95 4.28 5.75
CA GLY A 186 -11.46 5.46 5.03
C GLY A 186 -12.98 5.49 4.82
N SER A 187 -13.70 4.53 5.39
CA SER A 187 -15.17 4.52 5.35
C SER A 187 -15.79 5.65 6.16
N PHE A 188 -15.08 6.11 7.20
CA PHE A 188 -15.51 7.25 8.01
C PHE A 188 -14.37 8.23 8.24
N MET A 189 -14.69 9.52 8.27
CA MET A 189 -13.74 10.58 8.57
C MET A 189 -14.28 11.54 9.63
N LYS A 190 -13.47 11.84 10.64
CA LYS A 190 -13.71 12.88 11.63
C LYS A 190 -12.62 13.95 11.52
N LYS A 191 -13.01 15.17 11.19
CA LYS A 191 -12.07 16.28 10.99
C LYS A 191 -11.55 16.79 12.34
N ALA A 192 -10.31 17.29 12.33
CA ALA A 192 -9.74 18.01 13.46
C ALA A 192 -10.69 19.12 13.97
N GLY A 193 -10.97 19.13 15.27
CA GLY A 193 -11.88 20.09 15.92
C GLY A 193 -13.37 19.77 15.81
N TYR A 194 -13.76 18.68 15.16
CA TYR A 194 -15.16 18.23 15.05
C TYR A 194 -15.37 16.94 15.83
N ASN A 195 -16.58 16.78 16.40
CA ASN A 195 -16.96 15.57 17.13
C ASN A 195 -17.66 14.54 16.24
N ASP A 196 -18.29 14.99 15.15
CA ASP A 196 -19.10 14.13 14.30
C ASP A 196 -18.25 13.43 13.24
N TRP A 197 -18.53 12.15 13.05
CA TRP A 197 -18.00 11.35 11.96
C TRP A 197 -18.83 11.56 10.69
N ILE A 198 -18.14 11.64 9.57
CA ILE A 198 -18.73 11.68 8.24
C ILE A 198 -18.63 10.28 7.66
N ASP A 199 -19.79 9.70 7.34
CA ASP A 199 -19.87 8.45 6.59
C ASP A 199 -19.61 8.71 5.11
N MET A 200 -18.48 8.21 4.62
CA MET A 200 -18.03 8.44 3.25
C MET A 200 -18.81 7.61 2.22
N LEU A 201 -19.62 6.67 2.68
CA LEU A 201 -20.46 5.79 1.85
C LEU A 201 -21.96 6.04 2.03
N ALA A 202 -22.38 7.06 2.78
CA ALA A 202 -23.79 7.30 3.08
C ALA A 202 -24.67 7.39 1.81
N ASP A 203 -24.15 8.05 0.77
CA ASP A 203 -24.83 8.25 -0.52
C ASP A 203 -24.25 7.38 -1.64
N ALA A 204 -23.39 6.40 -1.30
CA ALA A 204 -22.73 5.56 -2.28
C ALA A 204 -23.66 4.45 -2.79
N ASP A 205 -23.57 4.13 -4.08
CA ASP A 205 -24.18 2.93 -4.63
C ASP A 205 -23.39 1.69 -4.17
N MET A 206 -24.05 0.84 -3.38
CA MET A 206 -23.49 -0.40 -2.84
C MET A 206 -24.08 -1.66 -3.50
N SER A 207 -24.81 -1.51 -4.61
CA SER A 207 -25.42 -2.62 -5.37
C SER A 207 -24.40 -3.67 -5.81
N TRP A 208 -23.15 -3.27 -6.03
CA TRP A 208 -22.04 -4.16 -6.33
C TRP A 208 -21.83 -5.26 -5.28
N LYS A 209 -22.19 -5.03 -4.00
CA LYS A 209 -22.05 -6.03 -2.94
C LYS A 209 -22.96 -7.22 -3.12
N GLU A 210 -24.17 -7.00 -3.65
CA GLU A 210 -25.10 -8.09 -3.94
C GLU A 210 -24.56 -8.96 -5.10
N VAL A 211 -23.98 -8.32 -6.12
CA VAL A 211 -23.32 -9.03 -7.22
C VAL A 211 -22.12 -9.84 -6.71
N ALA A 212 -21.24 -9.23 -5.90
CA ALA A 212 -20.10 -9.90 -5.31
C ALA A 212 -20.51 -11.05 -4.37
N LEU A 213 -21.55 -10.86 -3.57
CA LEU A 213 -22.11 -11.89 -2.69
C LEU A 213 -22.58 -13.11 -3.49
N ASN A 214 -23.34 -12.90 -4.57
CA ASN A 214 -23.82 -13.99 -5.42
C ASN A 214 -22.66 -14.80 -6.03
N ILE A 215 -21.59 -14.12 -6.45
CA ILE A 215 -20.37 -14.76 -6.94
C ILE A 215 -19.71 -15.56 -5.81
N PHE A 216 -19.47 -14.97 -4.65
CA PHE A 216 -18.85 -15.67 -3.53
C PHE A 216 -19.66 -16.85 -3.02
N GLU A 217 -20.99 -16.77 -2.99
CA GLU A 217 -21.85 -17.87 -2.60
C GLU A 217 -21.74 -19.08 -3.54
N LYS A 218 -21.60 -18.83 -4.86
CA LYS A 218 -21.33 -19.88 -5.84
C LYS A 218 -20.04 -20.64 -5.50
N TYR A 219 -18.94 -19.94 -5.20
CA TYR A 219 -17.67 -20.58 -4.85
C TYR A 219 -17.67 -21.20 -3.45
N THR A 220 -18.42 -20.63 -2.51
CA THR A 220 -18.60 -21.18 -1.16
C THR A 220 -19.31 -22.53 -1.21
N ARG A 221 -20.34 -22.69 -2.07
CA ARG A 221 -21.03 -23.98 -2.25
C ARG A 221 -20.13 -25.08 -2.82
N LEU A 222 -19.17 -24.71 -3.67
CA LEU A 222 -18.22 -25.65 -4.28
C LEU A 222 -17.08 -26.03 -3.32
N ASN A 223 -16.83 -25.21 -2.30
CA ASN A 223 -15.69 -25.37 -1.39
C ASN A 223 -16.17 -25.36 0.07
N PRO A 224 -16.57 -26.51 0.63
CA PRO A 224 -16.98 -26.63 2.02
C PRO A 224 -15.88 -26.15 2.98
N GLY A 225 -16.28 -25.48 4.07
CA GLY A 225 -15.36 -24.91 5.07
C GLY A 225 -14.89 -23.48 4.78
N THR A 226 -15.19 -22.94 3.58
CA THR A 226 -14.99 -21.52 3.27
C THR A 226 -16.10 -20.65 3.88
N VAL A 227 -15.81 -19.37 4.11
CA VAL A 227 -16.74 -18.43 4.75
C VAL A 227 -16.77 -17.08 4.04
N ILE A 228 -17.93 -16.44 4.05
CA ILE A 228 -18.11 -15.08 3.55
C ILE A 228 -18.24 -14.14 4.75
N GLU A 229 -17.44 -13.09 4.77
CA GLU A 229 -17.48 -12.00 5.73
C GLU A 229 -18.00 -10.74 5.03
N GLN A 230 -19.04 -10.12 5.57
CA GLN A 230 -19.57 -8.86 5.04
C GLN A 230 -19.27 -7.72 6.01
N LYS A 231 -18.45 -6.76 5.58
CA LYS A 231 -18.20 -5.50 6.28
C LYS A 231 -19.08 -4.41 5.70
N LYS A 232 -18.96 -3.15 6.14
CA LYS A 232 -19.72 -2.05 5.54
C LYS A 232 -19.27 -1.77 4.10
N SER A 233 -17.98 -1.48 3.93
CA SER A 233 -17.34 -1.05 2.68
C SER A 233 -16.77 -2.18 1.82
N SER A 234 -16.74 -3.40 2.35
CA SER A 234 -16.20 -4.57 1.67
C SER A 234 -16.97 -5.87 1.95
N ILE A 235 -16.68 -6.90 1.16
CA ILE A 235 -17.10 -8.27 1.33
C ILE A 235 -15.92 -9.18 1.00
N THR A 236 -15.65 -10.17 1.85
CA THR A 236 -14.47 -11.02 1.76
C THR A 236 -14.86 -12.49 1.77
N TRP A 237 -14.30 -13.27 0.86
CA TRP A 237 -14.40 -14.72 0.86
C TRP A 237 -13.11 -15.32 1.37
N HIS A 238 -13.17 -16.01 2.51
CA HIS A 238 -12.03 -16.67 3.13
C HIS A 238 -12.06 -18.16 2.81
N TYR A 239 -10.97 -18.65 2.21
CA TYR A 239 -10.84 -20.04 1.81
C TYR A 239 -9.75 -20.82 2.56
N ARG A 240 -9.17 -20.21 3.61
CA ARG A 240 -8.17 -20.85 4.47
C ARG A 240 -8.63 -22.18 5.08
N ASN A 241 -9.90 -22.25 5.48
CA ASN A 241 -10.48 -23.40 6.17
C ASN A 241 -11.23 -24.33 5.20
N ALA A 242 -11.01 -24.19 3.89
CA ALA A 242 -11.57 -25.12 2.92
C ALA A 242 -11.15 -26.55 3.25
N VAL A 243 -12.08 -27.50 3.10
CA VAL A 243 -11.79 -28.93 3.28
C VAL A 243 -10.71 -29.39 2.29
N ASN A 244 -10.70 -28.82 1.08
CA ASN A 244 -9.65 -29.00 0.09
C ASN A 244 -9.07 -27.63 -0.29
N THR A 245 -7.99 -27.23 0.38
CA THR A 245 -7.34 -25.93 0.20
C THR A 245 -6.78 -25.73 -1.22
N ASP A 246 -6.14 -26.74 -1.80
CA ASP A 246 -5.54 -26.65 -3.14
C ASP A 246 -6.60 -26.42 -4.22
N GLU A 247 -7.79 -27.04 -4.07
CA GLU A 247 -8.90 -26.78 -4.97
C GLU A 247 -9.50 -25.40 -4.74
N ALA A 248 -9.68 -24.99 -3.47
CA ALA A 248 -10.21 -23.67 -3.16
C ALA A 248 -9.30 -22.53 -3.66
N GLU A 249 -7.99 -22.74 -3.68
CA GLU A 249 -7.03 -21.80 -4.27
C GLU A 249 -7.21 -21.67 -5.78
N LYS A 250 -7.37 -22.77 -6.52
CA LYS A 250 -7.68 -22.71 -7.96
C LYS A 250 -9.04 -22.06 -8.23
N GLN A 251 -10.03 -22.37 -7.41
CA GLN A 251 -11.36 -21.76 -7.49
C GLN A 251 -11.30 -20.26 -7.18
N SER A 252 -10.36 -19.80 -6.34
CA SER A 252 -10.16 -18.37 -6.09
C SER A 252 -9.71 -17.62 -7.36
N GLU A 253 -8.90 -18.23 -8.24
CA GLU A 253 -8.50 -17.59 -9.50
C GLU A 253 -9.70 -17.38 -10.43
N LEU A 254 -10.59 -18.37 -10.51
CA LEU A 254 -11.84 -18.27 -11.28
C LEU A 254 -12.79 -17.23 -10.66
N CYS A 255 -12.90 -17.23 -9.34
CA CYS A 255 -13.72 -16.27 -8.60
C CYS A 255 -13.24 -14.85 -8.86
N HIS A 256 -11.93 -14.61 -8.74
CA HIS A 256 -11.30 -13.34 -9.05
C HIS A 256 -11.62 -12.89 -10.49
N ALA A 257 -11.54 -13.78 -11.49
CA ALA A 257 -11.86 -13.46 -12.88
C ALA A 257 -13.32 -13.01 -13.10
N GLU A 258 -14.27 -13.51 -12.30
CA GLU A 258 -15.66 -13.04 -12.30
C GLU A 258 -15.82 -11.70 -11.58
N LEU A 259 -15.12 -11.51 -10.45
CA LEU A 259 -15.21 -10.29 -9.63
C LEU A 259 -14.63 -9.06 -10.33
N ILE A 260 -13.56 -9.18 -11.12
CA ILE A 260 -12.96 -8.05 -11.86
C ILE A 260 -13.92 -7.44 -12.90
N GLN A 261 -15.01 -8.12 -13.23
CA GLN A 261 -16.05 -7.59 -14.13
C GLN A 261 -17.02 -6.64 -13.41
N ILE A 262 -16.99 -6.59 -12.08
CA ILE A 262 -17.84 -5.70 -11.29
C ILE A 262 -17.29 -4.27 -11.40
N PRO A 263 -18.07 -3.29 -11.90
CA PRO A 263 -17.62 -1.91 -11.97
C PRO A 263 -17.60 -1.25 -10.58
N GLY A 264 -16.71 -0.29 -10.39
CA GLY A 264 -16.70 0.55 -9.18
C GLY A 264 -16.08 -0.09 -7.93
N VAL A 265 -15.46 -1.25 -8.06
CA VAL A 265 -14.82 -1.99 -6.97
C VAL A 265 -13.35 -2.28 -7.24
N ASP A 266 -12.61 -2.49 -6.17
CA ASP A 266 -11.26 -3.02 -6.18
C ASP A 266 -11.28 -4.45 -5.61
N ILE A 267 -10.48 -5.33 -6.19
CA ILE A 267 -10.38 -6.74 -5.78
C ILE A 267 -9.01 -6.97 -5.15
N LEU A 268 -8.98 -7.20 -3.85
CA LEU A 268 -7.78 -7.51 -3.11
C LEU A 268 -7.63 -9.02 -2.98
N VAL A 269 -6.46 -9.52 -3.39
CA VAL A 269 -6.03 -10.90 -3.15
C VAL A 269 -5.20 -10.91 -1.87
N GLY A 270 -5.76 -11.43 -0.79
CA GLY A 270 -5.08 -11.53 0.51
C GLY A 270 -4.58 -12.95 0.78
N LYS A 271 -4.11 -13.18 2.02
CA LYS A 271 -3.61 -14.48 2.46
C LYS A 271 -4.76 -15.48 2.62
N MET A 272 -5.04 -16.22 1.55
CA MET A 272 -6.13 -17.19 1.45
C MET A 272 -7.52 -16.55 1.56
N ASN A 273 -7.67 -15.37 0.96
CA ASN A 273 -8.96 -14.70 0.82
C ASN A 273 -9.00 -13.82 -0.44
N LEU A 274 -10.22 -13.52 -0.89
CA LEU A 274 -10.51 -12.48 -1.87
C LEU A 274 -11.43 -11.45 -1.23
N GLU A 275 -11.05 -10.19 -1.26
CA GLU A 275 -11.86 -9.08 -0.75
C GLU A 275 -12.27 -8.16 -1.89
N VAL A 276 -13.57 -7.89 -1.99
CA VAL A 276 -14.13 -6.88 -2.89
C VAL A 276 -14.46 -5.66 -2.04
N ARG A 277 -13.89 -4.51 -2.38
CA ARG A 277 -14.11 -3.24 -1.67
C ARG A 277 -14.53 -2.12 -2.62
N SER A 278 -15.26 -1.14 -2.11
CA SER A 278 -15.62 0.05 -2.89
C SER A 278 -14.36 0.85 -3.27
N LEU A 279 -14.25 1.30 -4.53
CA LEU A 279 -13.19 2.24 -4.93
C LEU A 279 -13.34 3.62 -4.28
N LEU A 280 -14.51 3.93 -3.71
CA LEU A 280 -14.79 5.23 -3.10
C LEU A 280 -14.06 5.41 -1.77
N VAL A 281 -13.67 4.30 -1.11
CA VAL A 281 -13.03 4.33 0.20
C VAL A 281 -11.83 3.39 0.24
N ASN A 282 -10.67 3.97 0.53
CA ASN A 282 -9.45 3.30 0.96
C ASN A 282 -8.57 4.37 1.62
N LYS A 283 -7.46 3.96 2.26
CA LYS A 283 -6.55 4.91 2.92
C LYS A 283 -5.98 5.93 1.93
N GLY A 284 -5.72 5.55 0.68
CA GLY A 284 -5.30 6.46 -0.40
C GLY A 284 -6.33 7.54 -0.74
N GLU A 285 -7.62 7.20 -0.82
CA GLU A 285 -8.70 8.16 -1.05
C GLU A 285 -8.84 9.16 0.10
N VAL A 286 -8.57 8.73 1.34
CA VAL A 286 -8.46 9.65 2.48
C VAL A 286 -7.32 10.65 2.27
N VAL A 287 -6.13 10.17 1.88
CA VAL A 287 -4.98 11.03 1.57
C VAL A 287 -5.30 12.02 0.45
N LYS A 288 -5.93 11.58 -0.64
CA LYS A 288 -6.36 12.47 -1.75
C LYS A 288 -7.28 13.59 -1.24
N ARG A 289 -8.30 13.24 -0.45
CA ARG A 289 -9.27 14.21 0.10
C ARG A 289 -8.61 15.22 1.04
N ILE A 290 -7.64 14.80 1.84
CA ILE A 290 -6.89 15.70 2.74
C ILE A 290 -6.03 16.65 1.91
N LYS A 291 -5.23 16.14 0.96
CA LYS A 291 -4.35 16.94 0.11
C LYS A 291 -5.10 17.95 -0.77
N GLN A 292 -6.28 17.60 -1.27
CA GLN A 292 -7.11 18.53 -2.06
C GLN A 292 -7.52 19.78 -1.27
N LYS A 293 -7.60 19.70 0.06
CA LYS A 293 -8.01 20.81 0.93
C LYS A 293 -6.85 21.62 1.45
N GLN A 294 -5.63 21.09 1.37
CA GLN A 294 -4.45 21.72 1.96
C GLN A 294 -3.21 21.42 1.14
N ALA A 295 -2.58 22.48 0.67
CA ALA A 295 -1.21 22.40 0.16
C ALA A 295 -0.24 22.18 1.33
N SER A 296 0.70 21.27 1.14
CA SER A 296 1.74 20.93 2.12
C SER A 296 3.12 21.01 1.48
N ASP A 297 4.06 21.61 2.19
CA ASP A 297 5.48 21.69 1.84
C ASP A 297 6.31 20.62 2.56
N PHE A 298 5.68 19.86 3.46
CA PHE A 298 6.21 18.66 4.11
C PHE A 298 5.08 17.65 4.31
N ILE A 299 5.31 16.39 3.94
CA ILE A 299 4.39 15.29 4.22
C ILE A 299 5.18 14.15 4.87
N MET A 300 4.75 13.65 6.01
CA MET A 300 5.23 12.37 6.55
C MET A 300 4.06 11.40 6.58
N CYS A 301 4.21 10.29 5.86
CA CYS A 301 3.22 9.22 5.78
C CYS A 301 3.84 7.93 6.30
N ALA A 302 3.25 7.27 7.30
CA ALA A 302 3.80 6.02 7.84
C ALA A 302 2.73 4.93 7.92
N GLY A 303 3.12 3.69 7.60
CA GLY A 303 2.25 2.53 7.56
C GLY A 303 2.99 1.19 7.50
N ASP A 304 2.38 0.11 8.00
CA ASP A 304 2.98 -1.21 8.13
C ASP A 304 2.30 -2.28 7.24
N ASP A 305 1.11 -2.03 6.70
CA ASP A 305 0.32 -3.07 6.05
C ASP A 305 0.07 -2.83 4.55
N GLN A 306 -0.61 -3.77 3.90
CA GLN A 306 -0.94 -3.71 2.49
C GLN A 306 -1.93 -2.57 2.17
N THR A 307 -2.77 -2.16 3.11
CA THR A 307 -3.72 -1.07 2.92
C THR A 307 -3.04 0.30 2.93
N ASP A 308 -1.89 0.41 3.59
CA ASP A 308 -1.07 1.62 3.61
C ASP A 308 -0.37 1.91 2.29
N GLU A 309 -0.16 0.87 1.48
CA GLU A 309 0.35 1.02 0.11
C GLU A 309 -0.56 1.91 -0.74
N ASP A 310 -1.87 1.98 -0.44
CA ASP A 310 -2.78 2.92 -1.09
C ASP A 310 -2.42 4.39 -0.74
N MET A 311 -1.96 4.67 0.48
CA MET A 311 -1.47 6.00 0.86
C MET A 311 -0.16 6.33 0.12
N PHE A 312 0.78 5.38 0.12
CA PHE A 312 2.07 5.58 -0.52
C PHE A 312 1.93 5.78 -2.03
N ARG A 313 1.05 5.03 -2.70
CA ARG A 313 0.74 5.18 -4.13
C ARG A 313 0.27 6.59 -4.50
N VAL A 314 -0.52 7.22 -3.63
CA VAL A 314 -0.99 8.60 -3.84
C VAL A 314 0.13 9.63 -3.68
N LEU A 315 1.18 9.27 -2.95
CA LEU A 315 2.30 10.14 -2.59
C LEU A 315 3.59 9.85 -3.37
N THR A 316 3.62 8.81 -4.22
CA THR A 316 4.84 8.34 -4.89
C THR A 316 5.60 9.43 -5.62
N ASP A 317 4.88 10.32 -6.33
CA ASP A 317 5.49 11.41 -7.11
C ASP A 317 5.62 12.74 -6.34
N ASP A 318 5.24 12.76 -5.05
CA ASP A 318 5.30 13.96 -4.24
C ASP A 318 6.68 14.14 -3.61
N LYS A 319 7.45 15.11 -4.11
CA LYS A 319 8.81 15.41 -3.65
C LYS A 319 8.87 15.88 -2.20
N ASN A 320 7.75 16.36 -1.64
CA ASN A 320 7.66 16.78 -0.25
C ASN A 320 7.32 15.62 0.69
N ALA A 321 7.06 14.42 0.16
CA ALA A 321 6.62 13.27 0.93
C ALA A 321 7.77 12.36 1.39
N PHE A 322 7.78 12.15 2.71
CA PHE A 322 8.49 11.09 3.39
C PHE A 322 7.49 9.94 3.64
N CYS A 323 7.34 9.05 2.65
CA CYS A 323 6.62 7.80 2.82
C CYS A 323 7.52 6.78 3.50
N VAL A 324 7.10 6.29 4.68
CA VAL A 324 7.87 5.44 5.59
C VAL A 324 7.11 4.14 5.83
N SER A 325 7.62 3.03 5.32
CA SER A 325 7.09 1.71 5.64
C SER A 325 7.64 1.24 6.99
N VAL A 326 6.79 0.68 7.84
CA VAL A 326 7.22 0.04 9.09
C VAL A 326 7.40 -1.45 8.84
N GLY A 327 8.58 -1.96 9.17
CA GLY A 327 8.98 -3.35 8.95
C GLY A 327 10.42 -3.48 8.43
N PRO A 328 10.87 -4.71 8.17
CA PRO A 328 12.24 -4.95 7.73
C PRO A 328 12.51 -4.30 6.37
N LEU A 329 13.77 -3.92 6.10
CA LEU A 329 14.19 -3.35 4.81
C LEU A 329 13.83 -4.24 3.60
N SER A 330 13.70 -5.55 3.80
CA SER A 330 13.29 -6.52 2.78
C SER A 330 11.78 -6.52 2.48
N LYS A 331 10.98 -5.75 3.22
CA LYS A 331 9.54 -5.62 2.99
C LYS A 331 9.29 -4.93 1.65
N LYS A 332 8.34 -5.48 0.89
CA LYS A 332 7.93 -4.94 -0.41
C LYS A 332 6.99 -3.78 -0.17
N THR A 333 7.32 -2.60 -0.70
CA THR A 333 6.57 -1.37 -0.42
C THR A 333 6.81 -0.32 -1.50
N LEU A 334 5.81 0.54 -1.72
CA LEU A 334 5.90 1.76 -2.53
C LEU A 334 6.52 2.93 -1.75
N ALA A 335 6.67 2.78 -0.43
CA ALA A 335 7.35 3.78 0.39
C ALA A 335 8.83 3.91 -0.02
N LYS A 336 9.35 5.13 0.01
CA LYS A 336 10.77 5.39 -0.27
C LYS A 336 11.66 5.07 0.92
N TYR A 337 11.12 5.16 2.12
CA TYR A 337 11.87 4.98 3.36
C TYR A 337 11.28 3.84 4.18
N CYS A 338 12.09 3.27 5.09
CA CYS A 338 11.60 2.34 6.09
C CYS A 338 12.18 2.61 7.48
N VAL A 339 11.45 2.14 8.49
CA VAL A 339 11.92 1.95 9.87
C VAL A 339 11.52 0.56 10.33
N GLU A 340 12.25 -0.03 11.26
CA GLU A 340 12.10 -1.46 11.56
C GLU A 340 10.92 -1.74 12.48
N HIS A 341 10.66 -0.84 13.43
CA HIS A 341 9.67 -1.04 14.48
C HIS A 341 8.73 0.16 14.66
N SER A 342 7.54 -0.09 15.19
CA SER A 342 6.55 0.95 15.50
C SER A 342 7.10 2.02 16.44
N GLU A 343 7.94 1.61 17.37
CA GLU A 343 8.62 2.43 18.36
C GLU A 343 9.53 3.48 17.71
N ASP A 344 10.12 3.17 16.55
CA ASP A 344 10.95 4.11 15.79
C ASP A 344 10.11 5.28 15.30
N VAL A 345 8.89 5.01 14.80
CA VAL A 345 7.94 6.06 14.38
C VAL A 345 7.58 6.95 15.57
N VAL A 346 7.23 6.35 16.71
CA VAL A 346 6.90 7.09 17.94
C VAL A 346 8.09 7.92 18.42
N HIS A 347 9.31 7.39 18.33
CA HIS A 347 10.53 8.10 18.67
C HIS A 347 10.76 9.31 17.75
N ILE A 348 10.58 9.14 16.44
CA ILE A 348 10.68 10.22 15.45
C ILE A 348 9.67 11.33 15.75
N ILE A 349 8.40 10.99 16.05
CA ILE A 349 7.39 11.98 16.46
C ILE A 349 7.86 12.73 17.71
N GLY A 350 8.41 12.02 18.70
CA GLY A 350 9.00 12.62 19.90
C GLY A 350 10.16 13.59 19.59
N GLN A 351 11.01 13.25 18.63
CA GLN A 351 12.11 14.13 18.19
C GLN A 351 11.61 15.36 17.45
N LEU A 352 10.58 15.23 16.62
CA LEU A 352 9.95 16.36 15.92
C LEU A 352 9.43 17.40 16.92
N VAL A 353 8.69 16.95 17.94
CA VAL A 353 8.11 17.88 18.93
C VAL A 353 9.15 18.49 19.87
N ASN A 354 10.15 17.73 20.31
CA ASN A 354 11.19 18.23 21.23
C ASN A 354 12.15 19.23 20.55
N ASN A 355 12.39 19.08 19.25
CA ASN A 355 13.23 19.99 18.47
C ASN A 355 12.47 21.19 17.90
N SER A 356 11.15 21.26 18.07
CA SER A 356 10.31 22.41 17.68
C SER A 356 10.30 23.52 18.74
N THR A 357 10.77 23.22 19.96
CA THR A 357 10.78 24.11 21.13
C THR A 357 12.05 24.96 21.30
N LEU A 358 12.89 25.03 20.26
CA LEU A 358 14.05 25.94 20.16
C LEU A 358 13.83 26.87 18.96
#